data_AF-A0A7C7INF7-F1
#
_entry.id   AF-A0A7C7INF7-F1
#
_cell.length_a   1.000
_cell.length_b   1.000
_cell.length_c   1.000
_cell.angle_alpha   90.00
_cell.angle_beta   90.00
_cell.angle_gamma   90.00
#
_symmetry.space_group_name_H-M   'P 1'
#
loop_
_entity.id
_entity.type
_entity.pdbx_description
1 polymer ?
#
loop_
_entity_poly.entity_id
_entity_poly.type
_entity_poly.pdbx_seq_one_letter_code
_entity_poly.pdbx_strand_id
1 'polypeptide(L)'
;MKQFRTLLIALSFVFGTVAISNAQDSKVAHINTQELIETMPAYKAAMSQLEKLESTYRADIDDLLKEAQSKNQRYQQEAVNQTEDENAKRAQELQQDQQKIMQFQQNAQKELQKKESELLRPV
;
A
#
# COMPACT_ATOMS: atom_id res chain seq x y z
N MET A 1 5.00 5.49 -44.86
CA MET A 1 4.05 5.45 -43.71
C MET A 1 3.09 4.26 -43.79
N LYS A 2 3.58 3.02 -43.64
CA LYS A 2 2.70 1.82 -43.59
C LYS A 2 3.04 0.82 -42.47
N GLN A 3 4.18 0.98 -41.78
CA GLN A 3 4.60 0.08 -40.70
C GLN A 3 4.13 0.54 -39.29
N PHE A 4 3.68 1.80 -39.15
CA PHE A 4 3.25 2.35 -37.86
C PHE A 4 1.83 1.94 -37.45
N ARG A 5 0.99 1.55 -38.42
CA ARG A 5 -0.38 1.07 -38.15
C ARG A 5 -0.41 -0.38 -37.66
N THR A 6 0.60 -1.18 -38.02
CA THR A 6 0.68 -2.60 -37.66
C THR A 6 1.15 -2.81 -36.22
N LEU A 7 1.88 -1.85 -35.63
CA LEU A 7 2.35 -1.90 -34.24
C LEU A 7 1.25 -1.56 -33.22
N LEU A 8 0.19 -0.87 -33.65
CA LEU A 8 -0.97 -0.51 -32.82
C LEU A 8 -2.02 -1.64 -32.68
N ILE A 9 -1.93 -2.70 -33.50
CA ILE A 9 -2.91 -3.81 -33.51
C ILE A 9 -2.38 -5.04 -32.75
N ALA A 10 -1.11 -5.03 -32.32
CA ALA A 10 -0.50 -6.14 -31.58
C ALA A 10 -0.61 -6.02 -30.04
N LEU A 11 -1.22 -4.95 -29.49
CA LEU A 11 -1.30 -4.71 -28.04
C LEU A 11 -2.68 -4.99 -27.43
N SER A 12 -3.62 -5.60 -28.17
CA SER A 12 -5.00 -5.85 -27.73
C SER A 12 -5.28 -7.30 -27.32
N PHE A 13 -4.26 -8.10 -26.97
CA PHE A 13 -4.43 -9.53 -26.67
C PHE A 13 -3.85 -10.01 -25.31
N VAL A 14 -3.99 -9.22 -24.23
CA VAL A 14 -3.63 -9.68 -22.87
C VAL A 14 -4.73 -9.44 -21.81
N PHE A 15 -5.91 -8.95 -22.20
CA PHE A 15 -7.04 -8.81 -21.28
C PHE A 15 -8.19 -9.73 -21.66
N GLY A 16 -8.15 -10.96 -21.16
CA GLY A 16 -9.31 -11.85 -21.28
C GLY A 16 -9.02 -13.31 -20.96
N THR A 17 -8.83 -13.63 -19.68
CA THR A 17 -9.46 -14.78 -18.98
C THR A 17 -8.89 -14.90 -17.57
N VAL A 18 -9.52 -14.24 -16.61
CA VAL A 18 -9.64 -14.79 -15.25
C VAL A 18 -11.04 -14.45 -14.79
N ALA A 19 -11.96 -15.31 -15.22
CA ALA A 19 -13.32 -15.33 -14.77
C ALA A 19 -13.33 -15.64 -13.26
N ILE A 20 -14.06 -14.80 -12.55
CA ILE A 20 -14.44 -14.89 -11.14
C ILE A 20 -14.90 -16.32 -10.85
N SER A 21 -14.14 -17.04 -10.02
CA SER A 21 -14.50 -18.38 -9.56
C SER A 21 -13.95 -18.61 -8.16
N ASN A 22 -14.81 -18.37 -7.15
CA ASN A 22 -14.72 -18.90 -5.78
C ASN A 22 -13.60 -18.28 -4.91
N ALA A 23 -13.94 -17.50 -3.89
CA ALA A 23 -14.27 -18.04 -2.56
C ALA A 23 -13.14 -18.93 -2.00
N GLN A 24 -12.64 -18.55 -0.83
CA GLN A 24 -11.65 -19.26 0.00
C GLN A 24 -10.17 -18.89 -0.20
N ASP A 25 -9.82 -17.65 0.11
CA ASP A 25 -8.62 -17.43 0.94
C ASP A 25 -8.95 -16.48 2.08
N SER A 26 -9.93 -16.95 2.87
CA SER A 26 -10.00 -16.78 4.32
C SER A 26 -8.76 -17.37 5.01
N LYS A 27 -7.56 -17.17 4.46
CA LYS A 27 -6.28 -17.62 5.03
C LYS A 27 -5.49 -16.49 5.68
N VAL A 28 -6.19 -15.42 6.06
CA VAL A 28 -5.92 -14.72 7.33
C VAL A 28 -6.89 -15.25 8.39
N ALA A 29 -6.96 -16.57 8.52
CA ALA A 29 -7.68 -17.28 9.57
C ALA A 29 -6.97 -18.63 9.85
N HIS A 30 -5.66 -18.60 10.01
CA HIS A 30 -4.90 -19.65 10.71
C HIS A 30 -3.81 -19.03 11.59
N ILE A 31 -4.21 -18.16 12.52
CA ILE A 31 -3.66 -18.26 13.88
C ILE A 31 -4.73 -18.97 14.71
N ASN A 32 -4.96 -20.22 14.32
CA ASN A 32 -5.65 -21.23 15.12
C ASN A 32 -4.62 -22.35 15.36
N THR A 33 -3.45 -21.97 15.87
CA THR A 33 -2.73 -22.84 16.83
C THR A 33 -3.23 -22.44 18.20
N GLN A 34 -4.45 -22.91 18.43
CA GLN A 34 -5.11 -23.16 19.69
C GLN A 34 -4.13 -23.39 20.85
N GLU A 35 -4.45 -22.76 21.98
CA GLU A 35 -4.10 -23.20 23.33
C GLU A 35 -2.61 -23.31 23.65
N LEU A 36 -2.00 -22.21 24.12
CA LEU A 36 -1.37 -22.21 25.46
C LEU A 36 -0.78 -20.84 25.92
N ILE A 37 -1.02 -19.73 25.21
CA ILE A 37 -0.60 -18.37 25.66
C ILE A 37 -1.82 -17.46 25.88
N GLU A 38 -3.00 -18.04 26.08
CA GLU A 38 -4.26 -17.30 26.32
C GLU A 38 -4.53 -17.01 27.81
N THR A 39 -3.63 -17.41 28.72
CA THR A 39 -3.89 -17.37 30.17
C THR A 39 -3.63 -16.01 30.82
N MET A 40 -3.16 -15.00 30.07
CA MET A 40 -2.98 -13.64 30.58
C MET A 40 -3.76 -12.60 29.75
N PRO A 41 -4.82 -11.98 30.32
CA PRO A 41 -5.59 -10.93 29.65
C PRO A 41 -4.74 -9.78 29.10
N ALA A 42 -3.61 -9.49 29.78
CA ALA A 42 -2.66 -8.45 29.39
C ALA A 42 -2.00 -8.73 28.02
N TYR A 43 -1.63 -9.98 27.73
CA TYR A 43 -1.02 -10.35 26.45
C TYR A 43 -2.03 -10.23 25.30
N LYS A 44 -3.26 -10.68 25.50
CA LYS A 44 -4.33 -10.55 24.49
C LYS A 44 -4.68 -9.07 24.20
N ALA A 45 -4.69 -8.23 25.23
CA ALA A 45 -4.92 -6.79 25.07
C ALA A 45 -3.77 -6.10 24.31
N ALA A 46 -2.52 -6.50 24.59
CA ALA A 46 -1.34 -6.03 23.85
C ALA A 46 -1.40 -6.40 22.36
N MET A 47 -1.70 -7.66 22.05
CA MET A 47 -1.83 -8.13 20.67
C MET A 47 -2.93 -7.40 19.90
N SER A 48 -4.10 -7.21 20.50
CA SER A 48 -5.19 -6.45 19.87
C SER A 48 -4.83 -4.99 19.59
N GLN A 49 -4.04 -4.35 20.46
CA GLN A 49 -3.55 -2.99 20.24
C GLN A 49 -2.56 -2.92 19.07
N LEU A 50 -1.68 -3.93 18.94
CA LEU A 50 -0.74 -4.02 17.83
C LEU A 50 -1.45 -4.24 16.50
N GLU A 51 -2.42 -5.16 16.43
CA GLU A 51 -3.21 -5.42 15.23
C GLU A 51 -3.97 -4.16 14.77
N LYS A 52 -4.55 -3.41 15.72
CA LYS A 52 -5.24 -2.16 15.40
C LYS A 52 -4.27 -1.12 14.84
N LEU A 53 -3.11 -0.96 15.46
CA LEU A 53 -2.08 -0.02 15.01
C LEU A 53 -1.57 -0.37 13.62
N GLU A 54 -1.31 -1.66 13.37
CA GLU A 54 -0.90 -2.17 12.07
C GLU A 54 -1.96 -1.89 11.00
N SER A 55 -3.23 -2.17 11.30
CA SER A 55 -4.34 -1.90 10.38
C SER A 55 -4.46 -0.42 10.04
N THR A 56 -4.27 0.48 11.02
CA THR A 56 -4.27 1.92 10.77
C THR A 56 -3.14 2.30 9.82
N TYR A 57 -1.91 1.87 10.08
CA TYR A 57 -0.78 2.20 9.22
C TYR A 57 -0.95 1.65 7.80
N ARG A 58 -1.49 0.44 7.64
CA ARG A 58 -1.81 -0.12 6.32
C ARG A 58 -2.82 0.75 5.57
N ALA A 59 -3.88 1.18 6.23
CA ALA A 59 -4.88 2.06 5.63
C ALA A 59 -4.28 3.42 5.22
N ASP A 60 -3.48 4.02 6.10
CA ASP A 60 -2.81 5.30 5.82
C ASP A 60 -1.85 5.20 4.62
N ILE A 61 -1.08 4.11 4.52
CA ILE A 61 -0.18 3.84 3.39
C ILE A 61 -0.98 3.69 2.10
N ASP A 62 -2.07 2.91 2.12
CA ASP A 62 -2.92 2.69 0.95
C ASP A 62 -3.55 4.00 0.45
N ASP A 63 -3.99 4.86 1.37
CA ASP A 63 -4.59 6.14 1.03
C ASP A 63 -3.56 7.11 0.45
N LEU A 64 -2.35 7.18 1.02
CA LEU A 64 -1.24 7.96 0.45
C LEU A 64 -0.84 7.47 -0.95
N LEU A 65 -0.82 6.15 -1.18
CA LEU A 65 -0.54 5.58 -2.49
C LEU A 65 -1.62 5.95 -3.52
N LYS A 66 -2.90 5.85 -3.14
CA LYS A 66 -4.02 6.27 -4.01
C LYS A 66 -3.95 7.75 -4.32
N GLU A 67 -3.63 8.58 -3.33
CA GLU A 67 -3.48 10.03 -3.52
C GLU A 67 -2.35 10.33 -4.50
N ALA A 68 -1.16 9.73 -4.31
CA ALA A 68 -0.02 9.92 -5.21
C ALA A 68 -0.33 9.45 -6.63
N GLN A 69 -1.02 8.31 -6.78
CA GLN A 69 -1.46 7.81 -8.08
C GLN A 69 -2.44 8.77 -8.77
N SER A 70 -3.45 9.25 -8.04
CA SER A 70 -4.44 10.22 -8.54
C SER A 70 -3.77 11.54 -8.94
N LYS A 71 -2.85 12.04 -8.10
CA LYS A 71 -2.05 13.24 -8.37
C LYS A 71 -1.23 13.07 -9.65
N ASN A 72 -0.57 11.93 -9.83
CA ASN A 72 0.20 11.63 -11.03
C ASN A 72 -0.67 11.60 -12.29
N GLN A 73 -1.82 10.93 -12.24
CA GLN A 73 -2.77 10.89 -13.37
C GLN A 73 -3.25 12.30 -13.75
N ARG A 74 -3.60 13.13 -12.75
CA ARG A 74 -3.99 14.53 -12.98
C ARG A 74 -2.87 15.32 -13.62
N TYR A 75 -1.64 15.22 -13.11
CA TYR A 75 -0.50 15.95 -13.66
C TYR A 75 -0.18 15.52 -15.09
N GLN A 76 -0.32 14.24 -15.43
CA GLN A 76 -0.16 13.78 -16.81
C GLN A 76 -1.22 14.35 -17.75
N GLN A 77 -2.48 14.43 -17.32
CA GLN A 77 -3.57 15.01 -18.12
C GLN A 77 -3.38 16.52 -18.33
N GLU A 78 -2.93 17.22 -17.29
CA GLU A 78 -2.72 18.67 -17.34
C GLU A 78 -1.40 19.06 -18.00
N ALA A 79 -0.42 18.16 -18.10
CA ALA A 79 0.94 18.45 -18.57
C ALA A 79 0.98 19.17 -19.93
N VAL A 80 0.08 18.80 -20.85
CA VAL A 80 -0.01 19.40 -22.19
C VAL A 80 -0.47 20.87 -22.18
N ASN A 81 -1.10 21.32 -21.09
CA ASN A 81 -1.65 22.66 -20.92
C ASN A 81 -0.82 23.54 -19.96
N GLN A 82 0.28 23.01 -19.42
CA GLN A 82 1.13 23.69 -18.44
C GLN A 82 2.50 24.05 -19.04
N THR A 83 3.21 24.96 -18.39
CA THR A 83 4.59 25.30 -18.76
C THR A 83 5.55 24.18 -18.35
N GLU A 84 6.72 24.13 -18.99
CA GLU A 84 7.76 23.16 -18.66
C GLU A 84 8.24 23.31 -17.20
N ASP A 85 8.40 24.54 -16.72
CA ASP A 85 8.76 24.84 -15.33
C ASP A 85 7.73 24.31 -14.32
N GLU A 86 6.44 24.44 -14.63
CA GLU A 86 5.37 23.95 -13.76
C GLU A 86 5.31 22.43 -13.76
N ASN A 87 5.46 21.80 -14.93
CA ASN A 87 5.56 20.34 -15.04
C ASN A 87 6.79 19.78 -14.30
N ALA A 88 7.93 20.48 -14.35
CA ALA A 88 9.13 20.10 -13.60
C ALA A 88 8.90 20.16 -12.08
N LYS A 89 8.25 21.21 -11.58
CA LYS A 89 7.88 21.30 -10.14
C LYS A 89 6.93 20.18 -9.72
N ARG A 90 5.93 19.88 -10.54
CA ARG A 90 4.96 18.80 -10.31
C ARG A 90 5.61 17.42 -10.29
N ALA A 91 6.58 17.18 -11.18
CA ALA A 91 7.37 15.95 -11.18
C ALA A 91 8.21 15.82 -9.90
N GLN A 92 8.83 16.92 -9.45
CA GLN A 92 9.58 16.95 -8.19
C GLN A 92 8.66 16.72 -6.98
N GLU A 93 7.46 17.28 -6.97
CA GLU A 93 6.46 17.05 -5.93
C GLU A 93 6.08 15.55 -5.85
N LEU A 94 5.77 14.92 -7.00
CA LEU A 94 5.47 13.49 -7.04
C LEU A 94 6.63 12.62 -6.54
N GLN A 95 7.87 13.02 -6.83
CA GLN A 95 9.05 12.34 -6.32
C GLN A 95 9.17 12.48 -4.80
N GLN A 96 8.91 13.68 -4.26
CA GLN A 96 8.90 13.92 -2.81
C GLN A 96 7.79 13.13 -2.11
N ASP A 97 6.62 13.04 -2.71
CA ASP A 97 5.50 12.27 -2.16
C ASP A 97 5.84 10.77 -2.11
N GLN A 98 6.46 10.23 -3.15
CA GLN A 98 6.96 8.85 -3.15
C GLN A 98 8.01 8.63 -2.04
N GLN A 99 8.93 9.57 -1.85
CA GLN A 99 9.92 9.50 -0.77
C GLN A 99 9.27 9.53 0.61
N LYS A 100 8.27 10.39 0.82
CA LYS A 100 7.50 10.45 2.06
C LYS A 100 6.76 9.14 2.34
N ILE A 101 6.16 8.52 1.32
CA ILE A 101 5.47 7.23 1.46
C ILE A 101 6.45 6.15 1.89
N MET A 102 7.62 6.04 1.23
CA MET A 102 8.64 5.07 1.63
C MET A 102 9.13 5.30 3.06
N GLN A 103 9.34 6.56 3.45
CA GLN A 103 9.77 6.91 4.79
C GLN A 103 8.68 6.61 5.83
N PHE A 104 7.41 6.87 5.51
CA PHE A 104 6.27 6.53 6.36
C PHE A 104 6.19 5.02 6.59
N GLN A 105 6.31 4.21 5.53
CA GLN A 105 6.35 2.75 5.64
C GLN A 105 7.47 2.25 6.57
N GLN A 106 8.68 2.78 6.40
CA GLN A 106 9.81 2.42 7.26
C GLN A 106 9.60 2.83 8.72
N ASN A 107 9.05 4.02 8.96
CA ASN A 107 8.77 4.51 10.30
C ASN A 107 7.65 3.72 10.96
N ALA A 108 6.56 3.42 10.25
CA ALA A 108 5.48 2.58 10.73
C ALA A 108 5.98 1.20 11.17
N GLN A 109 6.87 0.58 10.39
CA GLN A 109 7.45 -0.72 10.75
C GLN A 109 8.33 -0.64 12.01
N LYS A 110 9.14 0.43 12.16
CA LYS A 110 9.93 0.66 13.37
C LYS A 110 9.06 0.90 14.61
N GLU A 111 8.01 1.70 14.47
CA GLU A 111 7.09 2.00 15.58
C GLU A 111 6.30 0.76 15.98
N LEU A 112 5.87 -0.09 15.03
CA LEU A 112 5.24 -1.38 15.34
C LEU A 112 6.17 -2.30 16.13
N GLN A 113 7.43 -2.45 15.71
CA GLN A 113 8.42 -3.26 16.43
C GLN A 113 8.71 -2.71 17.83
N LYS A 114 8.83 -1.39 17.95
CA LYS A 114 9.01 -0.73 19.25
C LYS A 114 7.81 -0.97 20.15
N LYS A 115 6.60 -0.84 19.61
CA LYS A 115 5.36 -1.04 20.36
C LYS A 115 5.19 -2.49 20.79
N GLU A 116 5.55 -3.43 19.93
CA GLU A 116 5.58 -4.85 20.25
C GLU A 116 6.54 -5.12 21.41
N SER A 117 7.77 -4.60 21.34
CA SER A 117 8.73 -4.74 22.43
C SER A 117 8.28 -4.05 23.72
N GLU A 118 7.60 -2.91 23.68
CA GLU A 118 7.07 -2.21 24.85
C GLU A 118 5.95 -3.01 25.53
N LEU A 119 5.05 -3.59 24.74
CA LEU A 119 3.90 -4.34 25.23
C LEU A 119 4.26 -5.75 25.69
N LEU A 120 5.33 -6.33 25.16
CA LEU A 120 5.84 -7.66 25.51
C LEU A 120 6.99 -7.65 26.51
N ARG A 121 7.56 -6.47 26.84
CA ARG A 121 8.52 -6.36 27.93
C ARG A 121 7.86 -6.89 29.21
N PRO A 122 8.51 -7.81 29.93
CA PRO A 122 7.89 -8.42 31.10
C PRO A 122 7.53 -7.33 32.11
N VAL A 123 6.25 -7.29 32.46
CA VAL A 123 5.80 -6.80 33.77
C VAL A 123 6.39 -7.67 34.88
#